data_AF-A0A0N1LI95-F1
#
_entry.id   AF-A0A0N1LI95-F1
#
_cell.length_a   1.000
_cell.length_b   1.000
_cell.length_c   1.000
_cell.angle_alpha   90.00
_cell.angle_beta   90.00
_cell.angle_gamma   90.00
#
_symmetry.space_group_name_H-M   'P 1'
#
loop_
_entity.id
_entity.type
_entity.pdbx_description
1 polymer ?
#
loop_
_entity_poly.entity_id
_entity_poly.type
_entity_poly.pdbx_seq_one_letter_code
_entity_poly.pdbx_strand_id
1 'polypeptide(L)'
;MPLRAALAALALLAAAPALAQSPPGPAAMRLQPPMHGEGDGRFARRLRDRMENGLLAGMSPAGRQAMAEALRGNPADRIAEREAVSGARDRMLTLLESERLDVAGLRRAMDDERAAAETTHQRRQAQMLAALQRLSPADRKAFVANARAAKNRMDDRLRAMGARGGMPGEPPPMW
;
A
#
# COMPACT_ATOMS: atom_id res chain seq x y z
N MET A 1 -41.73 46.21 29.30
CA MET A 1 -43.12 45.82 28.98
C MET A 1 -43.43 46.39 27.61
N PRO A 2 -43.94 45.64 26.61
CA PRO A 2 -44.52 44.29 26.59
C PRO A 2 -43.69 43.32 25.68
N LEU A 3 -43.65 41.98 25.74
CA LEU A 3 -44.61 40.88 25.95
C LEU A 3 -45.65 40.69 24.83
N ARG A 4 -45.62 39.50 24.19
CA ARG A 4 -46.59 38.92 23.22
C ARG A 4 -46.33 39.36 21.77
N ALA A 5 -46.36 38.52 20.74
CA ALA A 5 -47.09 37.28 20.47
C ALA A 5 -46.27 36.47 19.43
N ALA A 6 -45.98 35.19 19.65
CA ALA A 6 -46.84 34.04 19.34
C ALA A 6 -46.97 33.74 17.84
N LEU A 7 -46.53 32.52 17.53
CA LEU A 7 -47.18 31.54 16.65
C LEU A 7 -47.02 31.61 15.13
N ALA A 8 -46.74 30.41 14.61
CA ALA A 8 -47.09 29.86 13.31
C ALA A 8 -46.24 30.35 12.11
N ALA A 9 -45.79 29.51 11.18
CA ALA A 9 -46.34 28.23 10.75
C ALA A 9 -45.22 27.29 10.29
N LEU A 10 -45.28 26.06 10.79
CA LEU A 10 -44.46 24.93 10.42
C LEU A 10 -45.39 23.97 9.66
N ALA A 11 -45.47 24.10 8.33
CA ALA A 11 -46.11 23.15 7.42
C ALA A 11 -45.86 23.55 5.97
N LEU A 12 -45.94 22.57 5.07
CA LEU A 12 -45.69 22.56 3.62
C LEU A 12 -44.20 22.38 3.24
N LEU A 13 -43.81 21.36 2.48
CA LEU A 13 -44.56 20.31 1.83
C LEU A 13 -43.55 19.26 1.39
N ALA A 14 -43.95 17.99 1.49
CA ALA A 14 -43.23 16.86 0.96
C ALA A 14 -42.93 17.04 -0.54
N ALA A 15 -41.66 17.13 -0.90
CA ALA A 15 -41.20 16.91 -2.26
C ALA A 15 -40.64 15.48 -2.34
N ALA A 16 -41.48 14.57 -2.85
CA ALA A 16 -41.10 13.23 -3.23
C ALA A 16 -40.00 13.28 -4.31
N PRO A 17 -38.95 12.44 -4.26
CA PRO A 17 -38.19 12.16 -5.46
C PRO A 17 -39.03 11.24 -6.34
N ALA A 18 -39.62 11.81 -7.39
CA ALA A 18 -40.26 11.06 -8.46
C ALA A 18 -39.25 10.09 -9.10
N LEU A 19 -39.78 8.91 -9.42
CA LEU A 19 -39.14 7.80 -10.11
C LEU A 19 -38.53 8.26 -11.43
N ALA A 20 -37.20 8.31 -11.52
CA ALA A 20 -36.49 8.22 -12.78
C ALA A 20 -36.15 6.73 -13.03
N GLN A 21 -37.13 5.97 -13.52
CA GLN A 21 -36.84 4.68 -14.14
C GLN A 21 -36.22 4.94 -15.52
N SER A 22 -34.89 4.89 -15.59
CA SER A 22 -34.17 4.82 -16.85
C SER A 22 -34.46 3.48 -17.55
N PRO A 23 -34.64 3.46 -18.88
CA PRO A 23 -34.81 2.20 -19.62
C PRO A 23 -33.57 1.31 -19.45
N PRO A 24 -33.73 -0.03 -19.39
CA PRO A 24 -32.58 -0.93 -19.32
C PRO A 24 -31.78 -0.80 -20.60
N GLY A 25 -30.57 -0.25 -20.48
CA GLY A 25 -29.59 -0.24 -21.56
C GLY A 25 -29.26 -1.65 -22.04
N PRO A 26 -28.76 -1.81 -23.27
CA PRO A 26 -28.33 -3.09 -23.80
C PRO A 26 -27.34 -3.74 -22.84
N ALA A 27 -27.53 -5.04 -22.59
CA ALA A 27 -26.73 -5.82 -21.65
C ALA A 27 -25.25 -5.60 -21.93
N ALA A 28 -24.59 -4.80 -21.09
CA ALA A 28 -23.16 -4.72 -21.06
C ALA A 28 -22.66 -6.14 -20.81
N MET A 29 -21.89 -6.63 -21.79
CA MET A 29 -21.09 -7.83 -21.70
C MET A 29 -20.42 -7.78 -20.32
N ARG A 30 -20.88 -8.63 -19.39
CA ARG A 30 -20.29 -8.73 -18.06
C ARG A 30 -18.88 -9.22 -18.28
N LEU A 31 -17.94 -8.28 -18.39
CA LEU A 31 -16.55 -8.54 -18.07
C LEU A 31 -16.58 -9.01 -16.64
N GLN A 32 -16.54 -10.32 -16.49
CA GLN A 32 -16.46 -10.98 -15.22
C GLN A 32 -15.29 -10.33 -14.48
N PRO A 33 -15.52 -9.69 -13.31
CA PRO A 33 -14.41 -9.18 -12.53
C PRO A 33 -13.45 -10.35 -12.33
N PRO A 34 -12.12 -10.15 -12.44
CA PRO A 34 -11.19 -11.23 -12.16
C PRO A 34 -11.54 -11.76 -10.79
N MET A 35 -11.96 -13.03 -10.76
CA MET A 35 -12.32 -13.75 -9.55
C MET A 35 -11.18 -13.52 -8.56
N HIS A 36 -11.44 -12.76 -7.50
CA HIS A 36 -10.55 -12.68 -6.35
C HIS A 36 -10.47 -14.09 -5.78
N GLY A 37 -9.47 -14.85 -6.25
CA GLY A 37 -9.24 -16.20 -5.78
C GLY A 37 -9.05 -16.18 -4.27
N GLU A 38 -9.69 -17.11 -3.57
CA GLU A 38 -9.49 -17.48 -2.17
C GLU A 38 -8.05 -18.01 -1.90
N GLY A 39 -7.05 -17.21 -2.25
CA GLY A 39 -5.62 -17.48 -2.15
C GLY A 39 -4.89 -16.55 -1.17
N ASP A 40 -5.50 -15.44 -0.78
CA ASP A 40 -4.82 -14.38 -0.02
C ASP A 40 -4.34 -14.83 1.38
N GLY A 41 -5.09 -15.72 2.04
CA GLY A 41 -4.73 -16.19 3.38
C GLY A 41 -3.49 -17.09 3.42
N ARG A 42 -3.34 -18.00 2.43
CA ARG A 42 -2.22 -18.96 2.40
C ARG A 42 -0.91 -18.33 1.99
N PHE A 43 -0.96 -17.35 1.09
CA PHE A 43 0.24 -16.58 0.72
C PHE A 43 0.67 -15.66 1.86
N ALA A 44 -0.27 -14.93 2.46
CA ALA A 44 0.02 -14.04 3.60
C ALA A 44 0.55 -14.80 4.81
N ARG A 45 0.01 -15.99 5.13
CA ARG A 45 0.57 -16.87 6.18
C ARG A 45 1.98 -17.32 5.85
N ARG A 46 2.23 -17.83 4.65
CA ARG A 46 3.59 -18.25 4.24
C ARG A 46 4.60 -17.11 4.30
N LEU A 47 4.18 -15.90 3.94
CA LEU A 47 5.04 -14.72 4.02
C LEU A 47 5.33 -14.33 5.48
N ARG A 48 4.33 -14.41 6.36
CA ARG A 48 4.49 -14.20 7.81
C ARG A 48 5.43 -15.23 8.41
N ASP A 49 5.19 -16.51 8.16
CA ASP A 49 6.01 -17.61 8.68
C ASP A 49 7.46 -17.48 8.20
N ARG A 50 7.67 -17.02 6.96
CA ARG A 50 9.01 -16.76 6.42
C ARG A 50 9.72 -15.60 7.11
N MET A 51 8.99 -14.54 7.49
CA MET A 51 9.56 -13.43 8.23
C MET A 51 9.85 -13.80 9.68
N GLU A 52 8.90 -14.46 10.35
CA GLU A 52 9.01 -14.88 11.75
C GLU A 52 10.12 -15.92 11.94
N ASN A 53 10.23 -16.90 11.03
CA ASN A 53 11.28 -17.92 11.06
C ASN A 53 12.59 -17.47 10.37
N GLY A 54 12.62 -16.28 9.80
CA GLY A 54 13.79 -15.76 9.08
C GLY A 54 14.44 -14.59 9.82
N LEU A 55 13.86 -13.41 9.69
CA LEU A 55 14.43 -12.17 10.22
C LEU A 55 14.30 -12.08 11.74
N LEU A 56 13.23 -12.66 12.28
CA LEU A 56 12.87 -12.56 13.70
C LEU A 56 13.24 -13.81 14.52
N ALA A 57 13.93 -14.76 13.90
CA ALA A 57 14.36 -16.01 14.54
C ALA A 57 15.32 -15.72 15.73
N GLY A 58 15.23 -16.48 16.82
CA GLY A 58 16.12 -16.28 17.97
C GLY A 58 15.93 -14.96 18.75
N MET A 59 14.98 -14.10 18.37
CA MET A 59 14.51 -13.01 19.21
C MET A 59 13.52 -13.53 20.26
N SER A 60 13.42 -12.81 21.37
CA SER A 60 12.39 -13.00 22.39
C SER A 60 10.97 -12.78 21.82
N PRO A 61 9.92 -13.37 22.42
CA PRO A 61 8.55 -13.14 21.97
C PRO A 61 8.16 -11.66 21.92
N ALA A 62 8.57 -10.88 22.93
CA ALA A 62 8.33 -9.44 22.98
C ALA A 62 9.07 -8.70 21.85
N GLY A 63 10.33 -9.06 21.60
CA GLY A 63 11.11 -8.48 20.49
C GLY A 63 10.53 -8.81 19.12
N ARG A 64 10.07 -10.06 18.92
CA ARG A 64 9.38 -10.47 17.70
C ARG A 64 8.10 -9.68 17.49
N GLN A 65 7.30 -9.50 18.54
CA GLN A 65 6.05 -8.75 18.46
C GLN A 65 6.31 -7.28 18.07
N ALA A 66 7.24 -6.61 18.74
CA ALA A 66 7.58 -5.21 18.44
C ALA A 66 8.03 -5.02 16.98
N MET A 67 8.86 -5.93 16.47
CA MET A 67 9.31 -5.89 15.07
C MET A 67 8.20 -6.27 14.09
N ALA A 68 7.38 -7.26 14.40
CA ALA A 68 6.26 -7.68 13.56
C ALA A 68 5.21 -6.56 13.43
N GLU A 69 4.94 -5.82 14.51
CA GLU A 69 4.06 -4.65 14.50
C GLU A 69 4.62 -3.54 13.61
N ALA A 70 5.91 -3.19 13.75
CA ALA A 70 6.55 -2.17 12.91
C ALA A 70 6.62 -2.58 11.44
N LEU A 71 6.89 -3.86 11.14
CA LEU A 71 6.92 -4.37 9.76
C LEU A 71 5.53 -4.39 9.11
N ARG A 72 4.49 -4.68 9.90
CA ARG A 72 3.10 -4.69 9.40
C ARG A 72 2.63 -3.27 9.08
N GLY A 73 3.06 -2.30 9.87
CA GLY A 73 2.56 -0.93 9.84
C GLY A 73 1.10 -0.82 10.28
N ASN A 74 0.58 0.39 10.28
CA ASN A 74 -0.82 0.66 10.58
C ASN A 74 -1.71 0.43 9.34
N PRO A 75 -2.77 -0.38 9.42
CA PRO A 75 -3.71 -0.58 8.31
C PRO A 75 -4.32 0.70 7.75
N ALA A 76 -4.68 1.66 8.61
CA ALA A 76 -5.30 2.92 8.17
C ALA A 76 -4.31 3.76 7.34
N ASP A 77 -3.04 3.79 7.75
CA ASP A 77 -1.99 4.49 6.99
C ASP A 77 -1.80 3.89 5.59
N ARG A 78 -1.87 2.56 5.46
CA ARG A 78 -1.73 1.87 4.16
C ARG A 78 -2.91 2.15 3.22
N ILE A 79 -4.12 2.26 3.78
CA ILE A 79 -5.32 2.62 3.00
C ILE A 79 -5.17 4.05 2.50
N ALA A 80 -4.86 4.99 3.40
CA ALA A 80 -4.65 6.40 3.05
C ALA A 80 -3.52 6.59 2.03
N GLU A 81 -2.41 5.85 2.17
CA GLU A 81 -1.31 5.81 1.20
C GLU A 81 -1.81 5.38 -0.19
N ARG A 82 -2.51 4.25 -0.24
CA ARG A 82 -3.02 3.69 -1.51
C ARG A 82 -4.00 4.66 -2.16
N GLU A 83 -4.87 5.29 -1.39
CA GLU A 83 -5.83 6.29 -1.88
C GLU A 83 -5.11 7.54 -2.41
N ALA A 84 -4.08 8.03 -1.72
CA ALA A 84 -3.31 9.19 -2.17
C ALA A 84 -2.58 8.91 -3.49
N VAL A 85 -1.91 7.76 -3.60
CA VAL A 85 -1.21 7.34 -4.82
C VAL A 85 -2.21 7.10 -5.96
N SER A 86 -3.32 6.41 -5.69
CA SER A 86 -4.36 6.16 -6.69
C SER A 86 -4.96 7.48 -7.19
N GLY A 87 -5.33 8.39 -6.28
CA GLY A 87 -5.90 9.68 -6.65
C GLY A 87 -4.93 10.55 -7.46
N ALA A 88 -3.63 10.52 -7.15
CA ALA A 88 -2.62 11.20 -7.96
C ALA A 88 -2.53 10.61 -9.38
N ARG A 89 -2.55 9.27 -9.50
CA ARG A 89 -2.56 8.59 -10.80
C ARG A 89 -3.82 8.85 -11.61
N ASP A 90 -4.99 8.83 -10.96
CA ASP A 90 -6.25 9.12 -11.62
C ASP A 90 -6.24 10.54 -12.19
N ARG A 91 -5.71 11.52 -11.43
CA ARG A 91 -5.47 12.88 -11.93
C ARG A 91 -4.54 12.90 -13.14
N MET A 92 -3.43 12.16 -13.11
CA MET A 92 -2.53 12.06 -14.27
C MET A 92 -3.25 11.51 -15.50
N LEU A 93 -4.03 10.44 -15.35
CA LEU A 93 -4.79 9.84 -16.45
C LEU A 93 -5.82 10.83 -17.02
N THR A 94 -6.59 11.51 -16.18
CA THR A 94 -7.54 12.55 -16.62
C THR A 94 -6.85 13.68 -17.39
N LEU A 95 -5.67 14.12 -16.95
CA LEU A 95 -4.91 15.17 -17.64
C LEU A 95 -4.35 14.70 -18.98
N LEU A 96 -3.98 13.42 -19.09
CA LEU A 96 -3.51 12.81 -20.33
C LEU A 96 -4.65 12.57 -21.34
N GLU A 97 -5.88 12.34 -20.87
CA GLU A 97 -7.07 12.18 -21.71
C GLU A 97 -7.62 13.51 -22.23
N SER A 98 -7.18 14.65 -21.68
CA SER A 98 -7.67 15.96 -22.07
C SER A 98 -7.28 16.35 -23.50
N GLU A 99 -8.14 17.09 -24.20
CA GLU A 99 -7.88 17.54 -25.58
C GLU A 99 -6.60 18.39 -25.71
N ARG A 100 -6.21 19.08 -24.63
CA ARG A 100 -5.00 19.89 -24.56
C ARG A 100 -4.21 19.51 -23.32
N LEU A 101 -3.00 18.99 -23.55
CA LEU A 101 -2.11 18.56 -22.48
C LEU A 101 -1.76 19.71 -21.53
N ASP A 102 -2.28 19.65 -20.30
CA ASP A 102 -1.85 20.50 -19.19
C ASP A 102 -0.59 19.93 -18.55
N VAL A 103 0.56 20.32 -19.08
CA VAL A 103 1.89 19.90 -18.58
C VAL A 103 2.11 20.33 -17.12
N ALA A 104 1.58 21.50 -16.71
CA ALA A 104 1.75 21.99 -15.35
C ALA A 104 0.92 21.17 -14.36
N GLY A 105 -0.33 20.85 -14.72
CA GLY A 105 -1.18 19.93 -13.98
C GLY A 105 -0.56 18.54 -13.87
N LEU A 106 -0.04 18.00 -14.98
CA LEU A 106 0.56 16.67 -15.01
C LEU A 106 1.78 16.59 -14.08
N ARG A 107 2.65 17.61 -14.13
CA ARG A 107 3.80 17.71 -13.23
C ARG A 107 3.37 17.73 -11.76
N ARG A 108 2.35 18.51 -11.41
CA ARG A 108 1.82 18.55 -10.03
C ARG A 108 1.31 17.17 -9.59
N ALA A 109 0.57 16.47 -10.45
CA ALA A 109 0.07 15.13 -10.13
C ALA A 109 1.20 14.10 -9.95
N MET A 110 2.27 14.18 -10.75
CA MET A 110 3.47 13.36 -10.56
C MET A 110 4.20 13.68 -9.25
N ASP A 111 4.31 14.97 -8.90
CA ASP A 111 4.95 15.40 -7.66
C ASP A 111 4.12 14.98 -6.44
N ASP A 112 2.79 15.01 -6.52
CA ASP A 112 1.88 14.48 -5.50
C ASP A 112 2.08 12.96 -5.30
N GLU A 113 2.19 12.19 -6.39
CA GLU A 113 2.45 10.74 -6.31
C GLU A 113 3.77 10.46 -5.58
N ARG A 114 4.83 11.18 -5.94
CA ARG A 114 6.15 11.08 -5.30
C ARG A 114 6.08 11.45 -3.83
N ALA A 115 5.42 12.56 -3.50
CA ALA A 115 5.28 13.03 -2.12
C ALA A 115 4.51 12.02 -1.26
N ALA A 116 3.47 11.40 -1.79
CA ALA A 116 2.72 10.35 -1.12
C ALA A 116 3.60 9.10 -0.86
N ALA A 117 4.38 8.67 -1.84
CA ALA A 117 5.30 7.54 -1.69
C ALA A 117 6.42 7.83 -0.67
N GLU A 118 7.02 9.02 -0.72
CA GLU A 118 8.10 9.42 0.19
C GLU A 118 7.63 9.55 1.63
N THR A 119 6.45 10.14 1.84
CA THR A 119 5.83 10.24 3.17
C THR A 119 5.66 8.86 3.81
N THR A 120 5.26 7.87 3.02
CA THR A 120 5.15 6.48 3.50
C THR A 120 6.51 5.94 3.90
N HIS A 121 7.51 6.10 3.05
CA HIS A 121 8.85 5.59 3.30
C HIS A 121 9.39 6.14 4.64
N GLN A 122 9.24 7.45 4.87
CA GLN A 122 9.62 8.10 6.12
C GLN A 122 8.87 7.57 7.34
N ARG A 123 7.54 7.40 7.24
CA ARG A 123 6.74 6.82 8.34
C ARG A 123 7.20 5.40 8.69
N ARG A 124 7.46 4.55 7.69
CA ARG A 124 7.92 3.17 7.92
C ARG A 124 9.30 3.14 8.56
N GLN A 125 10.22 4.03 8.14
CA GLN A 125 11.52 4.19 8.78
C GLN A 125 11.38 4.61 10.24
N ALA A 126 10.54 5.60 10.54
CA ALA A 126 10.30 6.07 11.90
C ALA A 126 9.72 4.95 12.79
N GLN A 127 8.75 4.18 12.29
CA GLN A 127 8.17 3.03 13.00
C GLN A 127 9.22 1.93 13.27
N MET A 128 10.09 1.66 12.29
CA MET A 128 11.17 0.69 12.44
C MET A 128 12.18 1.12 13.52
N LEU A 129 12.60 2.39 13.50
CA LEU A 129 13.50 2.94 14.50
C LEU A 129 12.89 2.89 15.91
N ALA A 130 11.61 3.23 16.04
CA ALA A 130 10.89 3.15 17.31
C ALA A 130 10.82 1.70 17.83
N ALA A 131 10.64 0.70 16.96
CA ALA A 131 10.69 -0.71 17.37
C ALA A 131 12.09 -1.13 17.82
N LEU A 132 13.13 -0.76 17.09
CA LEU A 132 14.52 -1.07 17.44
C LEU A 132 14.94 -0.47 18.79
N GLN A 133 14.42 0.71 19.14
CA GLN A 133 14.64 1.34 20.45
C GLN A 133 14.03 0.53 21.61
N ARG A 134 12.90 -0.14 21.37
CA ARG A 134 12.21 -0.98 22.39
C ARG A 134 12.82 -2.36 22.57
N LEU A 135 13.68 -2.80 21.66
CA LEU A 135 14.32 -4.11 21.75
C LEU A 135 15.35 -4.17 22.88
N SER A 136 15.46 -5.34 23.51
CA SER A 136 16.57 -5.63 24.41
C SER A 136 17.90 -5.69 23.66
N PRO A 137 19.05 -5.53 24.33
CA PRO A 137 20.35 -5.70 23.69
C PRO A 137 20.55 -7.08 23.06
N ALA A 138 20.01 -8.14 23.67
CA ALA A 138 20.06 -9.49 23.13
C ALA A 138 19.23 -9.60 21.83
N ASP A 139 18.02 -9.04 21.83
CA ASP A 139 17.15 -9.04 20.66
C ASP A 139 17.73 -8.24 19.49
N ARG A 140 18.39 -7.11 19.76
CA ARG A 140 19.11 -6.35 18.71
C ARG A 140 20.23 -7.17 18.09
N LYS A 141 21.00 -7.91 18.89
CA LYS A 141 22.06 -8.81 18.38
C LYS A 141 21.49 -9.92 17.51
N ALA A 142 20.40 -10.56 17.95
CA ALA A 142 19.71 -11.58 17.16
C ALA A 142 19.19 -11.01 15.84
N PHE A 143 18.54 -9.84 15.87
CA PHE A 143 18.06 -9.16 14.68
C PHE A 143 19.19 -8.87 13.68
N VAL A 144 20.33 -8.34 14.15
CA VAL A 144 21.50 -8.06 13.29
C VAL A 144 22.07 -9.34 12.67
N ALA A 145 22.20 -10.42 13.45
CA ALA A 145 22.69 -11.70 12.95
C ALA A 145 21.77 -12.24 11.83
N ASN A 146 20.46 -12.20 12.04
CA ASN A 146 19.48 -12.63 11.06
C ASN A 146 19.46 -11.74 9.82
N ALA A 147 19.56 -10.42 9.98
CA ALA A 147 19.61 -9.48 8.88
C ALA A 147 20.84 -9.71 7.99
N ARG A 148 22.01 -9.98 8.58
CA ARG A 148 23.22 -10.36 7.84
C ARG A 148 23.03 -11.68 7.09
N ALA A 149 22.48 -12.70 7.74
CA ALA A 149 22.19 -13.97 7.08
C ALA A 149 21.18 -13.80 5.94
N ALA A 150 20.16 -12.95 6.11
CA ALA A 150 19.19 -12.63 5.06
C ALA A 150 19.84 -11.90 3.88
N LYS A 151 20.71 -10.92 4.14
CA LYS A 151 21.49 -10.23 3.11
C LYS A 151 22.35 -11.21 2.33
N ASN A 152 23.14 -12.06 3.01
CA ASN A 152 24.00 -13.03 2.33
C ASN A 152 23.21 -13.96 1.41
N ARG A 153 22.07 -14.49 1.88
CA ARG A 153 21.17 -15.31 1.05
C ARG A 153 20.63 -14.55 -0.17
N MET A 154 20.40 -13.25 -0.06
CA MET A 154 19.97 -12.41 -1.18
C MET A 154 21.11 -12.19 -2.17
N ASP A 155 22.30 -11.86 -1.68
CA ASP A 155 23.51 -11.67 -2.49
C ASP A 155 23.86 -12.96 -3.25
N ASP A 156 23.77 -14.12 -2.59
CA ASP A 156 23.99 -15.44 -3.21
C ASP A 156 22.96 -15.73 -4.31
N ARG A 157 21.68 -15.37 -4.09
CA ARG A 157 20.63 -15.52 -5.11
C ARG A 157 20.86 -14.60 -6.30
N LEU A 158 21.25 -13.35 -6.06
CA LEU A 158 21.55 -12.40 -7.13
C LEU A 158 22.75 -12.87 -7.95
N ARG A 159 23.79 -13.40 -7.30
CA ARG A 159 24.93 -14.03 -7.98
C ARG A 159 24.51 -15.26 -8.77
N ALA A 160 23.70 -16.14 -8.20
CA ALA A 160 23.21 -17.34 -8.89
C ALA A 160 22.31 -16.99 -10.08
N MET A 161 21.47 -15.95 -9.98
CA MET A 161 20.67 -15.46 -11.09
C MET A 161 21.50 -14.74 -12.15
N GLY A 162 22.52 -13.96 -11.76
CA GLY A 162 23.48 -13.36 -12.68
C GLY A 162 24.31 -14.42 -13.42
N ALA A 163 24.73 -15.49 -12.73
CA ALA A 163 25.44 -16.62 -13.33
C ALA A 163 24.55 -17.48 -14.24
N ARG A 164 23.24 -17.49 -14.01
CA ARG A 164 22.24 -18.22 -14.81
C ARG A 164 21.59 -17.34 -15.89
N GLY A 165 21.91 -16.05 -15.91
CA GLY A 165 21.40 -15.02 -16.80
C GLY A 165 22.28 -14.73 -18.01
N GLY A 166 23.26 -15.59 -18.31
CA GLY A 166 23.79 -15.67 -19.67
C GLY A 166 22.62 -16.02 -20.58
N MET A 167 22.29 -15.12 -21.50
CA MET A 167 21.26 -15.36 -22.52
C MET A 167 21.52 -16.73 -23.17
N PRO A 168 20.50 -17.56 -23.45
CA PRO A 168 20.71 -18.80 -24.19
C PRO A 168 21.25 -18.45 -25.58
N GLY A 169 22.58 -18.51 -25.74
CA GLY A 169 23.29 -18.15 -26.97
C GLY A 169 24.53 -17.29 -26.80
N GLU A 170 24.87 -16.80 -25.60
CA GLU A 170 26.11 -16.02 -25.42
C GLU A 170 27.31 -16.97 -25.26
N PRO A 171 28.28 -16.98 -26.21
CA PRO A 171 29.46 -17.83 -26.07
C PRO A 171 30.30 -17.36 -24.87
N PRO A 172 30.99 -18.29 -24.18
CA PRO A 172 31.78 -17.94 -23.01
C PRO A 172 32.86 -16.91 -23.38
N PRO A 173 33.19 -15.97 -22.47
CA PRO A 173 34.28 -15.04 -22.71
C PRO A 173 35.59 -15.83 -22.82
N MET A 174 36.19 -15.78 -24.00
CA MET A 174 37.52 -16.31 -24.26
C MET A 174 38.54 -15.36 -23.62
N TRP A 175 39.05 -15.75 -22.45
CA TRP A 175 40.33 -15.30 -21.94
C TRP A 175 41.14 -16.51 -21.47
#